data_AF-A0A2T0HQF1-F1
#
_entry.id   AF-A0A2T0HQF1-F1
#
_cell.length_a   1.000
_cell.length_b   1.000
_cell.length_c   1.000
_cell.angle_alpha   90.00
_cell.angle_beta   90.00
_cell.angle_gamma   90.00
#
_symmetry.space_group_name_H-M   'P 1'
#
loop_
_entity.id
_entity.type
_entity.pdbx_description
1 polymer ?
#
loop_
_entity_poly.entity_id
_entity_poly.type
_entity_poly.pdbx_seq_one_letter_code
_entity_poly.pdbx_strand_id
1 'polypeptide(L)'
;MKSYHQRAIDMIQHQITQVCKSMRPDEDFCEGLIQANVGQGHISTEESVELMQELVNAVSARRRELQRESSAQRLAAYERQYARAS
;
A
#
# COMPACT_ATOMS: atom_id res chain seq x y z
N MET A 1 11.33 -7.76 -26.51
CA MET A 1 9.97 -7.59 -25.96
C MET A 1 9.96 -8.17 -24.55
N LYS A 2 9.53 -7.43 -23.52
CA LYS A 2 9.30 -8.03 -22.19
C LYS A 2 8.20 -9.09 -22.30
N SER A 3 8.38 -10.25 -21.65
CA SER A 3 7.33 -11.28 -21.58
C SER A 3 6.08 -10.73 -20.90
N TYR A 4 4.90 -11.29 -21.20
CA TYR A 4 3.65 -10.89 -20.54
C TYR A 4 3.73 -11.04 -19.03
N HIS A 5 4.41 -12.09 -18.57
CA HIS A 5 4.73 -12.32 -17.17
C HIS A 5 5.47 -11.14 -16.52
N GLN A 6 6.61 -10.72 -17.07
CA GLN A 6 7.40 -9.62 -16.49
C GLN A 6 6.60 -8.31 -16.42
N ARG A 7 5.76 -8.04 -17.43
CA ARG A 7 4.93 -6.84 -17.42
C ARG A 7 3.84 -6.88 -16.35
N ALA A 8 3.26 -8.06 -16.09
CA ALA A 8 2.29 -8.25 -15.03
C ALA A 8 2.92 -7.98 -13.66
N ILE A 9 4.09 -8.57 -13.39
CA ILE A 9 4.84 -8.35 -12.14
C ILE A 9 5.19 -6.86 -11.96
N ASP A 10 5.81 -6.23 -12.97
CA ASP A 10 6.22 -4.83 -12.92
C ASP A 10 5.02 -3.91 -12.62
N MET A 11 3.87 -4.18 -13.24
CA MET A 11 2.64 -3.42 -13.04
C MET A 11 2.07 -3.61 -11.63
N ILE A 12 1.97 -4.85 -11.14
CA ILE A 12 1.44 -5.14 -9.79
C ILE A 12 2.32 -4.48 -8.73
N GLN A 13 3.64 -4.65 -8.82
CA GLN A 13 4.60 -4.04 -7.88
C GLN A 13 4.53 -2.52 -7.91
N HIS A 14 4.33 -1.93 -9.10
CA HIS A 14 4.12 -0.49 -9.20
C HIS A 14 2.86 -0.05 -8.43
N GLN A 15 1.74 -0.76 -8.57
CA GLN A 15 0.51 -0.43 -7.85
C GLN A 15 0.66 -0.60 -6.34
N ILE A 16 1.29 -1.69 -5.88
CA ILE A 16 1.64 -1.89 -4.46
C ILE A 16 2.47 -0.70 -3.94
N THR A 17 3.41 -0.20 -4.73
CA THR A 17 4.21 0.98 -4.35
C THR A 17 3.36 2.26 -4.25
N GLN A 18 2.33 2.41 -5.07
CA GLN A 18 1.41 3.56 -4.96
C GLN A 18 0.55 3.52 -3.69
N VAL A 19 0.24 2.33 -3.17
CA VAL A 19 -0.47 2.18 -1.88
C VAL A 19 0.28 2.92 -0.75
N CYS A 20 1.61 2.87 -0.76
CA CYS A 20 2.45 3.58 0.22
C CYS A 20 2.31 5.10 0.17
N LYS A 21 1.74 5.67 -0.89
CA LYS A 21 1.55 7.12 -1.03
C LYS A 21 0.10 7.54 -0.80
N SER A 22 -0.82 6.59 -0.71
CA SER A 22 -2.24 6.88 -0.55
C SER A 22 -2.59 7.32 0.87
N MET A 23 -3.56 8.23 0.97
CA MET A 23 -4.23 8.57 2.23
C MET A 23 -5.27 7.51 2.63
N ARG A 24 -5.72 6.70 1.67
CA ARG A 24 -6.59 5.55 1.87
C ARG A 24 -5.93 4.36 1.17
N PRO A 25 -5.00 3.66 1.84
CA PRO A 25 -4.36 2.49 1.24
C PRO A 25 -5.44 1.44 0.98
N ASP A 26 -5.73 1.24 -0.31
CA ASP A 26 -6.75 0.33 -0.82
C ASP A 26 -6.09 -0.98 -1.23
N GLU A 27 -6.45 -2.03 -0.51
CA GLU A 27 -5.93 -3.38 -0.69
C GLU A 27 -6.71 -4.13 -1.77
N ASP A 28 -8.03 -3.92 -1.81
CA ASP A 28 -8.98 -4.65 -2.66
C ASP A 28 -8.65 -4.48 -4.15
N PHE A 29 -8.24 -3.28 -4.57
CA PHE A 29 -7.82 -3.04 -5.96
C PHE A 29 -6.57 -3.86 -6.35
N CYS A 30 -5.55 -3.87 -5.49
CA CYS A 30 -4.31 -4.59 -5.77
C CYS A 30 -4.52 -6.11 -5.68
N GLU A 31 -5.33 -6.57 -4.73
CA GLU A 31 -5.74 -7.97 -4.62
C GLU A 31 -6.47 -8.44 -5.88
N GLY A 32 -7.47 -7.68 -6.35
CA GLY A 32 -8.19 -7.99 -7.58
C GLY A 32 -7.27 -8.03 -8.81
N LEU A 33 -6.28 -7.13 -8.87
CA LEU A 33 -5.27 -7.12 -9.93
C LEU A 33 -4.37 -8.36 -9.92
N ILE A 34 -3.95 -8.80 -8.73
CA ILE A 34 -3.15 -10.03 -8.56
C ILE A 34 -3.98 -11.25 -8.99
N GLN A 35 -5.21 -11.38 -8.48
CA GLN A 35 -6.11 -12.49 -8.79
C GLN A 35 -6.43 -12.58 -10.29
N ALA A 36 -6.62 -11.44 -10.96
CA ALA A 36 -6.87 -11.40 -12.40
C ALA A 36 -5.66 -11.91 -13.21
N ASN A 37 -4.43 -11.59 -12.80
CA ASN A 37 -3.22 -12.04 -13.50
C ASN A 37 -2.92 -13.53 -13.26
N VAL A 38 -3.28 -14.06 -12.09
CA VAL A 38 -3.28 -15.51 -11.85
C VAL A 38 -4.29 -16.20 -12.75
N GLY A 39 -5.54 -15.71 -12.81
CA GLY A 39 -6.61 -16.29 -13.62
C GLY A 39 -6.31 -16.30 -15.13
N GLN A 40 -5.49 -15.36 -15.60
CA GLN A 40 -5.03 -15.29 -16.99
C GLN A 40 -3.74 -16.09 -17.25
N GLY A 41 -3.14 -16.70 -16.23
CA GLY A 41 -1.88 -17.44 -16.33
C GLY A 41 -0.66 -16.55 -16.61
N HIS A 42 -0.74 -15.25 -16.30
CA HIS A 42 0.40 -14.34 -16.43
C HIS A 42 1.40 -14.48 -15.29
N ILE A 43 0.93 -14.89 -14.11
CA ILE A 43 1.75 -15.15 -12.93
C ILE A 43 1.32 -16.48 -12.29
N SER A 44 2.25 -17.15 -11.61
CA SER A 44 1.99 -18.39 -10.89
C SER A 44 1.22 -18.15 -9.61
N THR A 45 0.70 -19.23 -9.03
CA THR A 45 0.07 -19.18 -7.70
C THR A 45 1.11 -18.85 -6.62
N GLU A 46 2.33 -19.37 -6.69
CA GLU A 46 3.38 -19.00 -5.72
C GLU A 46 3.70 -17.50 -5.78
N GLU A 47 3.89 -16.96 -6.99
CA GLU A 47 4.16 -15.53 -7.20
C GLU A 47 3.02 -14.66 -6.66
N SER A 48 1.77 -15.11 -6.80
CA SER A 48 0.63 -14.39 -6.25
C SER A 48 0.65 -14.30 -4.72
N VAL A 49 1.10 -15.36 -4.04
CA VAL A 49 1.21 -15.37 -2.57
C VAL A 49 2.26 -14.37 -2.11
N GLU A 50 3.40 -14.30 -2.81
CA GLU A 50 4.46 -13.33 -2.52
C GLU A 50 3.95 -11.89 -2.71
N LEU A 51 3.28 -11.60 -3.83
CA LEU A 51 2.72 -10.27 -4.12
C LEU A 51 1.62 -9.87 -3.13
N MET A 52 0.78 -10.81 -2.69
CA MET A 52 -0.22 -10.58 -1.65
C MET A 52 0.44 -10.24 -0.31
N GLN A 53 1.52 -10.94 0.05
CA GLN A 53 2.26 -10.65 1.26
C GLN A 53 2.93 -9.27 1.22
N GLU A 54 3.49 -8.88 0.07
CA GLU A 54 4.04 -7.53 -0.16
C GLU A 54 2.96 -6.45 -0.02
N LEU A 55 1.77 -6.68 -0.59
CA LEU A 55 0.63 -5.78 -0.49
C LEU A 55 0.19 -5.56 0.96
N VAL A 56 -0.03 -6.64 1.72
CA VAL A 56 -0.42 -6.58 3.15
C VAL A 56 0.62 -5.78 3.95
N ASN A 57 1.91 -6.01 3.68
CA ASN A 57 3.00 -5.30 4.35
C ASN A 57 2.99 -3.80 4.02
N ALA A 58 2.80 -3.44 2.74
CA ALA A 58 2.73 -2.06 2.28
C ALA A 58 1.55 -1.31 2.91
N VAL A 59 0.34 -1.91 2.87
CA VAL A 59 -0.87 -1.35 3.49
C VAL A 59 -0.66 -1.12 4.99
N SER A 60 -0.13 -2.14 5.69
CA SER A 60 0.11 -2.08 7.13
C SER A 60 1.17 -1.03 7.51
N ALA A 61 2.23 -0.89 6.71
CA ALA A 61 3.23 0.16 6.90
C ALA A 61 2.62 1.56 6.74
N ARG A 62 1.87 1.79 5.66
CA ARG A 62 1.25 3.10 5.40
C ARG A 62 0.20 3.48 6.44
N ARG A 63 -0.64 2.53 6.88
CA ARG A 63 -1.61 2.77 7.97
C ARG A 63 -0.92 3.21 9.25
N ARG A 64 0.20 2.58 9.62
CA ARG A 64 1.00 2.96 10.80
C ARG A 64 1.61 4.35 10.65
N GLU A 65 2.11 4.69 9.46
CA GLU A 65 2.65 6.01 9.18
C GLU A 65 1.58 7.11 9.32
N LEU A 66 0.42 6.93 8.68
CA LEU A 66 -0.72 7.85 8.80
C LEU A 66 -1.17 8.05 10.25
N GLN A 67 -1.18 6.97 11.04
CA GLN A 67 -1.52 7.04 12.46
C GLN A 67 -0.50 7.86 13.26
N ARG A 68 0.80 7.73 12.96
CA ARG A 68 1.87 8.53 13.57
C ARG A 68 1.75 10.00 13.19
N GLU A 69 1.58 10.29 11.90
CA GLU A 69 1.37 11.65 11.37
C GLU A 69 0.17 12.32 12.08
N SER A 70 -0.97 11.63 12.15
CA SER A 70 -2.17 12.12 12.81
C SER A 70 -1.94 12.40 14.31
N SER A 71 -1.21 11.51 15.00
CA SER A 71 -0.93 11.68 16.43
C SER A 71 0.02 12.84 16.69
N ALA A 72 1.05 13.02 15.86
CA ALA A 72 1.94 14.18 15.92
C ALA A 72 1.20 15.50 15.67
N GLN A 73 0.28 15.53 14.71
CA GLN A 73 -0.56 16.70 14.46
C GLN A 73 -1.44 17.06 15.65
N ARG A 74 -2.08 16.06 16.29
CA ARG A 74 -2.89 16.29 17.50
C ARG A 74 -2.04 16.84 18.65
N LEU A 75 -0.83 16.30 18.85
CA LEU A 75 0.08 16.78 19.89
C LEU A 75 0.50 18.24 19.64
N ALA A 76 0.91 18.57 18.42
CA ALA A 76 1.29 19.93 18.05
C ALA A 76 0.12 20.93 18.19
N ALA A 77 -1.11 20.51 17.88
CA ALA A 77 -2.30 21.33 18.07
C ALA A 77 -2.56 21.60 19.57
N TYR A 78 -2.42 20.58 20.41
CA TYR A 78 -2.54 20.71 21.87
C TYR A 78 -1.50 21.67 22.44
N GLU A 79 -0.22 21.51 22.09
CA GLU A 79 0.86 22.39 22.55
C GLU A 79 0.60 23.86 22.19
N ARG A 80 0.14 24.14 20.95
CA ARG A 80 -0.21 25.50 20.52
C ARG A 80 -1.40 26.08 21.30
N GLN A 81 -2.40 25.27 21.63
CA GLN A 81 -3.56 25.71 22.38
C GLN A 81 -3.18 26.10 23.81
N TYR A 82 -2.35 25.28 24.47
CA TYR A 82 -1.89 25.55 25.83
C TYR A 82 -0.89 26.69 25.90
N ALA A 83 0.05 26.78 24.96
CA ALA A 83 1.00 27.90 24.90
C ALA A 83 0.35 29.27 24.60
N ARG A 84 -0.87 29.29 24.05
CA ARG A 84 -1.65 30.52 23.86
C ARG A 84 -2.55 30.88 25.06
N ALA A 85 -2.80 29.93 25.95
CA ALA A 85 -3.66 30.10 27.13
C ALA A 85 -2.87 30.48 28.40
N SER A 86 -1.54 30.38 28.34
CA SER A 86 -0.56 30.81 29.35
C SER A 86 0.04 32.18 29.00
#